data_AF-A0A3B8VIA9-F1
#
_entry.id   AF-A0A3B8VIA9-F1
#
_cell.length_a   1.000
_cell.length_b   1.000
_cell.length_c   1.000
_cell.angle_alpha   90.00
_cell.angle_beta   90.00
_cell.angle_gamma   90.00
#
_symmetry.space_group_name_H-M   'P 1'
#
loop_
_entity.id
_entity.type
_entity.pdbx_description
1 polymer ?
#
loop_
_entity_poly.entity_id
_entity_poly.type
_entity_poly.pdbx_seq_one_letter_code
_entity_poly.pdbx_strand_id
1 'polypeptide(L)'
;MDATMAEEIVYPQVDDYINYLDVCGSNACSVLRDPNRSTPGSYYHATWMLYYDLAVGSDFWVDVWDEISDDPSGLTMFSVIQSQLQQRELNFNREFTRNHLWHSATGQNSIPNYGFPDANLFPEAQFNTFSIMADSVQNLPEQSTSRAAQYLMIEDASSYFGELQASLNYNLGSAGLGVLAYNDNGTFTEIIETGSSVNDVNLIRISTGVQAQHIEKMSIIVANPSNFNQDFTITLSARELPDIVTVFPNYPNPFSRTTTIPFSIPDPMPVRLDVYDLQGRIVSSLINSTLNEGFYDVTFDGNQLASGIYIYVLKTGSTSQSGKMLLIK
;
A
#
# COMPACT_ATOMS: atom_id res chain seq x y z
N MET A 1 -27.53 19.70 -6.39
CA MET A 1 -26.19 19.82 -6.98
C MET A 1 -25.90 21.31 -6.96
N ASP A 2 -24.71 21.75 -6.54
CA ASP A 2 -24.31 23.11 -6.92
C ASP A 2 -24.26 23.15 -8.47
N ALA A 3 -24.63 24.29 -9.07
CA ALA A 3 -24.72 24.45 -10.53
C ALA A 3 -23.43 24.02 -11.25
N THR A 4 -22.32 24.18 -10.54
CA THR A 4 -20.97 23.69 -10.82
C THR A 4 -20.89 22.29 -11.45
N MET A 5 -21.46 21.25 -10.83
CA MET A 5 -21.27 19.90 -11.38
C MET A 5 -22.16 19.62 -12.61
N ALA A 6 -23.32 20.28 -12.69
CA ALA A 6 -24.16 20.18 -13.87
C ALA A 6 -23.51 20.86 -15.09
N GLU A 7 -22.67 21.88 -14.88
CA GLU A 7 -21.86 22.48 -15.92
C GLU A 7 -20.73 21.54 -16.36
N GLU A 8 -19.93 21.02 -15.44
CA GLU A 8 -18.75 20.21 -15.80
C GLU A 8 -19.11 18.87 -16.47
N ILE A 9 -20.16 18.18 -16.00
CA ILE A 9 -20.59 16.91 -16.61
C ILE A 9 -21.20 17.14 -18.01
N VAL A 10 -21.84 18.30 -18.23
CA VAL A 10 -22.55 18.61 -19.49
C VAL A 10 -21.65 19.31 -20.51
N TYR A 11 -20.65 20.07 -20.06
CA TYR A 11 -19.70 20.84 -20.88
C TYR A 11 -18.24 20.54 -20.52
N PRO A 12 -17.76 19.29 -20.67
CA PRO A 12 -16.40 18.87 -20.30
C PRO A 12 -15.29 19.43 -21.22
N GLN A 13 -15.59 20.45 -22.03
CA GLN A 13 -14.61 21.12 -22.89
C GLN A 13 -14.12 22.45 -22.30
N VAL A 14 -14.77 22.91 -21.22
CA VAL A 14 -14.47 24.20 -20.59
C VAL A 14 -13.48 24.01 -19.43
N ASP A 15 -13.64 22.96 -18.63
CA ASP A 15 -12.80 22.58 -17.47
C ASP A 15 -12.39 23.77 -16.59
N ASP A 16 -13.28 24.77 -16.45
CA ASP A 16 -12.95 25.98 -15.71
C ASP A 16 -12.84 25.71 -14.21
N TYR A 17 -13.29 24.52 -13.78
CA TYR A 17 -13.22 24.11 -12.40
C TYR A 17 -11.79 24.04 -11.84
N ILE A 18 -10.83 23.78 -12.71
CA ILE A 18 -9.40 23.77 -12.38
C ILE A 18 -8.97 25.11 -11.78
N ASN A 19 -9.53 26.22 -12.28
CA ASN A 19 -9.21 27.56 -11.80
C ASN A 19 -9.54 27.77 -10.33
N TYR A 20 -10.46 26.98 -9.78
CA TYR A 20 -10.91 27.10 -8.41
C TYR A 20 -10.09 26.23 -7.45
N LEU A 21 -9.47 25.15 -7.92
CA LEU A 21 -8.80 24.16 -7.07
C LEU A 21 -7.66 24.76 -6.21
N ASP A 22 -7.04 25.87 -6.64
CA ASP A 22 -5.91 26.54 -5.94
C ASP A 22 -6.26 27.91 -5.30
N VAL A 23 -7.50 28.39 -5.42
CA VAL A 23 -7.87 29.79 -5.07
C VAL A 23 -7.74 30.11 -3.58
N CYS A 24 -7.70 29.10 -2.71
CA CYS A 24 -7.55 29.32 -1.27
C CYS A 24 -6.09 29.36 -0.77
N GLY A 25 -5.09 29.31 -1.67
CA GLY A 25 -3.68 29.33 -1.28
C GLY A 25 -3.32 28.16 -0.34
N SER A 26 -2.52 28.42 0.70
CA SER A 26 -2.06 27.38 1.65
C SER A 26 -3.14 26.83 2.60
N ASN A 27 -4.42 27.25 2.48
CA ASN A 27 -5.52 26.87 3.37
C ASN A 27 -6.62 26.05 2.64
N ALA A 28 -6.65 24.74 2.89
CA ALA A 28 -7.80 23.91 3.30
C ALA A 28 -9.20 24.02 2.65
N CYS A 29 -9.34 24.46 1.41
CA CYS A 29 -10.66 24.52 0.75
C CYS A 29 -10.97 23.33 -0.17
N SER A 30 -9.96 22.71 -0.79
CA SER A 30 -10.14 21.56 -1.69
C SER A 30 -9.66 20.28 -1.03
N VAL A 31 -10.22 19.15 -1.43
CA VAL A 31 -9.81 17.81 -0.95
C VAL A 31 -8.31 17.55 -1.19
N LEU A 32 -7.72 18.19 -2.21
CA LEU A 32 -6.30 18.13 -2.52
C LEU A 32 -5.44 18.75 -1.41
N ARG A 33 -5.87 19.89 -0.85
CA ARG A 33 -5.10 20.64 0.16
C ARG A 33 -5.54 20.32 1.60
N ASP A 34 -6.76 19.85 1.82
CA ASP A 34 -7.21 19.36 3.12
C ASP A 34 -8.14 18.14 2.95
N PRO A 35 -7.57 16.92 2.92
CA PRO A 35 -8.35 15.70 2.75
C PRO A 35 -9.29 15.41 3.93
N ASN A 36 -9.18 16.15 5.06
CA ASN A 36 -10.14 16.06 6.15
C ASN A 36 -11.50 16.72 5.83
N ARG A 37 -11.58 17.46 4.73
CA ARG A 37 -12.81 18.11 4.25
C ARG A 37 -13.21 17.49 2.92
N SER A 38 -13.60 16.22 2.94
CA SER A 38 -13.92 15.49 1.70
C SER A 38 -15.36 15.71 1.21
N THR A 39 -16.25 16.24 2.06
CA THR A 39 -17.66 16.35 1.72
C THR A 39 -17.92 17.50 0.73
N PRO A 40 -18.60 17.24 -0.40
CA PRO A 40 -18.93 18.30 -1.34
C PRO A 40 -19.84 19.35 -0.72
N GLY A 41 -19.44 20.61 -0.84
CA GLY A 41 -20.26 21.76 -0.44
C GLY A 41 -19.88 23.08 -1.10
N SER A 42 -18.88 23.06 -1.98
CA SER A 42 -18.38 24.23 -2.69
C SER A 42 -17.64 23.79 -3.96
N TYR A 43 -17.40 24.75 -4.84
CA TYR A 43 -16.70 24.57 -6.11
C TYR A 43 -15.32 23.87 -5.93
N TYR A 44 -14.65 24.06 -4.79
CA TYR A 44 -13.36 23.44 -4.45
C TYR A 44 -13.38 21.91 -4.24
N HIS A 45 -14.57 21.33 -4.09
CA HIS A 45 -14.78 19.89 -3.90
C HIS A 45 -15.36 19.22 -5.15
N ALA A 46 -15.41 19.93 -6.30
CA ALA A 46 -15.96 19.40 -7.54
C ALA A 46 -15.27 18.09 -7.97
N THR A 47 -13.95 17.98 -7.75
CA THR A 47 -13.16 16.77 -8.05
C THR A 47 -13.62 15.54 -7.26
N TRP A 48 -14.19 15.71 -6.07
CA TRP A 48 -14.78 14.60 -5.30
C TRP A 48 -15.97 14.00 -6.03
N MET A 49 -16.81 14.84 -6.66
CA MET A 49 -17.96 14.35 -7.40
C MET A 49 -17.59 13.88 -8.81
N LEU A 50 -16.67 14.59 -9.46
CA LEU A 50 -16.10 14.22 -10.76
C LEU A 50 -15.50 12.82 -10.77
N TYR A 51 -14.91 12.39 -9.64
CA TYR A 51 -14.47 11.01 -9.47
C TYR A 51 -15.57 10.01 -9.82
N TYR A 52 -16.80 10.18 -9.32
CA TYR A 52 -17.86 9.20 -9.55
C TYR A 52 -18.35 9.22 -11.00
N ASP A 53 -18.36 10.39 -11.64
CA ASP A 53 -18.66 10.51 -13.07
C ASP A 53 -17.65 9.71 -13.92
N LEU A 54 -16.35 9.92 -13.65
CA LEU A 54 -15.27 9.27 -14.40
C LEU A 54 -15.07 7.79 -14.07
N ALA A 55 -15.22 7.40 -12.79
CA ALA A 55 -14.92 6.05 -12.32
C ALA A 55 -16.13 5.11 -12.37
N VAL A 56 -17.35 5.63 -12.21
CA VAL A 56 -18.59 4.83 -12.17
C VAL A 56 -19.40 4.99 -13.45
N GLY A 57 -19.43 6.19 -14.02
CA GLY A 57 -20.16 6.53 -15.24
C GLY A 57 -21.00 7.79 -15.08
N SER A 58 -21.24 8.48 -16.20
CA SER A 58 -21.95 9.77 -16.20
C SER A 58 -23.43 9.69 -15.81
N ASP A 59 -24.03 8.50 -15.91
CA ASP A 59 -25.38 8.20 -15.47
C ASP A 59 -25.50 8.14 -13.94
N PHE A 60 -24.39 7.91 -13.21
CA PHE A 60 -24.40 7.75 -11.75
C PHE A 60 -25.09 8.91 -11.04
N TRP A 61 -24.75 10.14 -11.41
CA TRP A 61 -25.32 11.31 -10.76
C TRP A 61 -26.78 11.54 -11.15
N VAL A 62 -27.18 11.18 -12.36
CA VAL A 62 -28.59 11.24 -12.78
C VAL A 62 -29.42 10.34 -11.88
N ASP A 63 -29.01 9.09 -11.72
CA ASP A 63 -29.73 8.12 -10.90
C ASP A 63 -29.78 8.52 -9.41
N VAL A 64 -28.69 9.09 -8.89
CA VAL A 64 -28.65 9.63 -7.52
C VAL A 64 -29.68 10.75 -7.34
N TRP A 65 -29.81 11.67 -8.30
CA TRP A 65 -30.78 12.76 -8.19
C TRP A 65 -32.22 12.31 -8.41
N ASP A 66 -32.45 11.38 -9.32
CA ASP A 66 -33.78 10.81 -9.54
C ASP A 66 -34.28 10.11 -8.26
N GLU A 67 -33.44 9.30 -7.59
CA GLU A 67 -33.81 8.66 -6.32
C GLU A 67 -34.08 9.68 -5.19
N ILE A 68 -33.30 10.76 -5.10
CA ILE A 68 -33.54 11.84 -4.13
C ILE A 68 -34.84 12.60 -4.44
N SER A 69 -35.13 12.85 -5.72
CA SER A 69 -36.31 13.56 -6.17
C SER A 69 -37.60 12.76 -5.93
N ASP A 70 -37.53 11.45 -6.13
CA ASP A 70 -38.66 10.54 -5.96
C ASP A 70 -38.97 10.24 -4.48
N ASP A 71 -38.05 10.52 -3.56
CA ASP A 71 -38.27 10.39 -2.11
C ASP A 71 -38.33 11.74 -1.36
N PRO A 72 -39.51 12.38 -1.29
CA PRO A 72 -39.70 13.61 -0.51
C PRO A 72 -39.57 13.42 1.02
N SER A 73 -39.37 12.18 1.52
CA SER A 73 -39.31 11.86 2.96
C SER A 73 -37.95 12.06 3.62
N GLY A 74 -36.90 12.40 2.85
CA GLY A 74 -35.65 12.96 3.39
C GLY A 74 -34.43 12.04 3.37
N LEU A 75 -34.22 11.26 2.31
CA LEU A 75 -32.96 10.54 2.09
C LEU A 75 -31.77 11.50 2.09
N THR A 76 -30.67 11.06 2.69
CA THR A 76 -29.41 11.82 2.61
C THR A 76 -28.71 11.53 1.29
N MET A 77 -27.99 12.50 0.75
CA MET A 77 -27.15 12.31 -0.44
C MET A 77 -26.26 11.07 -0.33
N PHE A 78 -25.64 10.84 0.83
CA PHE A 78 -24.75 9.70 1.04
C PHE A 78 -25.47 8.35 1.14
N SER A 79 -26.69 8.29 1.68
CA SER A 79 -27.45 7.04 1.68
C SER A 79 -27.85 6.64 0.27
N VAL A 80 -28.15 7.62 -0.59
CA VAL A 80 -28.46 7.35 -2.00
C VAL A 80 -27.21 6.97 -2.79
N ILE A 81 -26.08 7.68 -2.59
CA ILE A 81 -24.78 7.28 -3.17
C ILE A 81 -24.45 5.83 -2.79
N GLN A 82 -24.63 5.45 -1.52
CA GLN A 82 -24.42 4.07 -1.07
C GLN A 82 -25.34 3.07 -1.78
N SER A 83 -26.63 3.39 -1.90
CA SER A 83 -27.63 2.58 -2.63
C SER A 83 -27.24 2.41 -4.11
N GLN A 84 -26.92 3.51 -4.80
CA GLN A 84 -26.60 3.53 -6.23
C GLN A 84 -25.30 2.80 -6.56
N LEU A 85 -24.28 2.89 -5.70
CA LEU A 85 -23.06 2.08 -5.82
C LEU A 85 -23.37 0.59 -5.60
N GLN A 86 -24.16 0.26 -4.59
CA GLN A 86 -24.54 -1.13 -4.31
C GLN A 86 -25.30 -1.77 -5.48
N GLN A 87 -26.21 -1.02 -6.13
CA GLN A 87 -26.94 -1.47 -7.32
C GLN A 87 -26.01 -1.76 -8.51
N ARG A 88 -24.83 -1.13 -8.54
CA ARG A 88 -23.76 -1.34 -9.53
C ARG A 88 -22.71 -2.35 -9.10
N GLU A 89 -22.97 -3.12 -8.03
CA GLU A 89 -22.04 -4.08 -7.44
C GLU A 89 -20.73 -3.44 -6.92
N LEU A 90 -20.76 -2.14 -6.61
CA LEU A 90 -19.65 -1.38 -6.05
C LEU A 90 -19.79 -1.19 -4.54
N ASN A 91 -18.66 -1.09 -3.84
CA ASN A 91 -18.62 -0.86 -2.40
C ASN A 91 -18.32 0.61 -2.09
N PHE A 92 -19.20 1.28 -1.34
CA PHE A 92 -19.02 2.70 -0.99
C PHE A 92 -17.71 3.00 -0.28
N ASN A 93 -17.30 2.19 0.71
CA ASN A 93 -16.07 2.45 1.44
C ASN A 93 -14.86 2.36 0.51
N ARG A 94 -14.87 1.38 -0.41
CA ARG A 94 -13.81 1.18 -1.41
C ARG A 94 -13.72 2.35 -2.38
N GLU A 95 -14.85 2.77 -2.95
CA GLU A 95 -14.90 3.88 -3.90
C GLU A 95 -14.58 5.22 -3.22
N PHE A 96 -14.99 5.40 -1.97
CA PHE A 96 -14.59 6.56 -1.17
C PHE A 96 -13.06 6.60 -0.94
N THR A 97 -12.43 5.46 -0.62
CA THR A 97 -10.97 5.38 -0.50
C THR A 97 -10.25 5.59 -1.84
N ARG A 98 -10.78 5.02 -2.93
CA ARG A 98 -10.22 5.22 -4.27
C ARG A 98 -10.31 6.66 -4.75
N ASN A 99 -11.42 7.35 -4.46
CA ASN A 99 -11.57 8.78 -4.70
C ASN A 99 -10.41 9.57 -4.08
N HIS A 100 -10.09 9.29 -2.81
CA HIS A 100 -8.95 9.89 -2.15
C HIS A 100 -7.58 9.50 -2.76
N LEU A 101 -7.43 8.25 -3.24
CA LEU A 101 -6.22 7.85 -3.96
C LEU A 101 -6.06 8.64 -5.28
N TRP A 102 -7.13 8.88 -6.03
CA TRP A 102 -7.09 9.73 -7.23
C TRP A 102 -6.65 11.15 -6.89
N HIS A 103 -7.19 11.72 -5.81
CA HIS A 103 -6.78 13.04 -5.33
C HIS A 103 -5.31 13.08 -4.90
N SER A 104 -4.78 11.99 -4.32
CA SER A 104 -3.36 11.92 -3.94
C SER A 104 -2.40 11.91 -5.14
N ALA A 105 -2.85 11.47 -6.31
CA ALA A 105 -2.06 11.37 -7.53
C ALA A 105 -2.26 12.60 -8.44
N THR A 106 -1.99 13.80 -7.93
CA THR A 106 -2.22 15.08 -8.63
C THR A 106 -1.00 15.99 -8.58
N GLY A 107 -0.95 16.98 -9.48
CA GLY A 107 0.19 17.88 -9.63
C GLY A 107 1.47 17.10 -9.95
N GLN A 108 2.52 17.31 -9.15
CA GLN A 108 3.79 16.59 -9.29
C GLN A 108 3.70 15.10 -8.97
N ASN A 109 2.62 14.67 -8.30
CA ASN A 109 2.35 13.28 -7.98
C ASN A 109 1.44 12.59 -9.01
N SER A 110 1.08 13.27 -10.11
CA SER A 110 0.28 12.65 -11.17
C SER A 110 0.98 11.44 -11.81
N ILE A 111 0.18 10.41 -12.12
CA ILE A 111 0.62 9.20 -12.80
C ILE A 111 -0.06 9.14 -14.17
N PRO A 112 0.68 8.93 -15.27
CA PRO A 112 0.08 8.72 -16.58
C PRO A 112 -0.92 7.56 -16.58
N ASN A 113 -2.13 7.80 -17.10
CA ASN A 113 -3.22 6.83 -17.20
C ASN A 113 -3.79 6.33 -15.86
N TYR A 114 -3.62 7.09 -14.78
CA TYR A 114 -4.25 6.81 -13.50
C TYR A 114 -4.92 8.07 -12.95
N GLY A 115 -6.10 7.90 -12.37
CA GLY A 115 -6.80 9.00 -11.74
C GLY A 115 -7.52 9.91 -12.74
N PHE A 116 -7.55 11.20 -12.41
CA PHE A 116 -8.14 12.23 -13.27
C PHE A 116 -7.31 12.42 -14.55
N PRO A 117 -7.93 12.56 -15.74
CA PRO A 117 -7.22 12.79 -17.00
C PRO A 117 -6.23 13.96 -16.94
N ASP A 118 -6.64 15.06 -16.32
CA ASP A 118 -5.86 16.31 -16.19
C ASP A 118 -5.22 16.47 -14.81
N ALA A 119 -4.96 15.35 -14.12
CA ALA A 119 -4.40 15.36 -12.77
C ALA A 119 -3.09 16.15 -12.65
N ASN A 120 -2.31 16.25 -13.74
CA ASN A 120 -1.06 17.02 -13.82
C ASN A 120 -1.29 18.55 -13.81
N LEU A 121 -2.49 19.02 -14.17
CA LEU A 121 -2.88 20.43 -14.11
C LEU A 121 -3.46 20.81 -12.75
N PHE A 122 -3.84 19.82 -11.93
CA PHE A 122 -4.38 20.07 -10.61
C PHE A 122 -3.28 20.50 -9.64
N PRO A 123 -3.63 21.23 -8.57
CA PRO A 123 -2.71 21.50 -7.46
C PRO A 123 -2.15 20.21 -6.87
N GLU A 124 -0.94 20.28 -6.35
CA GLU A 124 -0.31 19.15 -5.66
C GLU A 124 -1.07 18.81 -4.36
N ALA A 125 -1.39 17.53 -4.20
CA ALA A 125 -1.99 17.03 -2.98
C ALA A 125 -1.07 17.23 -1.77
N GLN A 126 -1.64 17.66 -0.64
CA GLN A 126 -0.88 17.79 0.60
C GLN A 126 -0.80 16.45 1.33
N PHE A 127 0.43 16.01 1.56
CA PHE A 127 0.73 14.84 2.35
C PHE A 127 1.28 15.24 3.71
N ASN A 128 0.91 14.48 4.73
CA ASN A 128 1.74 14.41 5.92
C ASN A 128 2.93 13.50 5.57
N THR A 129 4.14 14.04 5.53
CA THR A 129 5.35 13.25 5.22
C THR A 129 5.74 12.43 6.46
N PHE A 130 5.97 11.14 6.29
CA PHE A 130 6.43 10.25 7.35
C PHE A 130 7.72 9.55 6.93
N SER A 131 8.69 9.52 7.84
CA SER A 131 9.84 8.64 7.70
C SER A 131 9.48 7.28 8.31
N ILE A 132 9.60 6.20 7.54
CA ILE A 132 9.56 4.86 8.11
C ILE A 132 10.89 4.70 8.86
N MET A 133 10.86 4.67 10.18
CA MET A 133 11.94 4.01 10.91
C MET A 133 11.57 2.53 10.91
N ALA A 134 12.50 1.61 10.66
CA ALA A 134 12.16 0.19 10.71
C ALA A 134 11.48 -0.17 12.04
N ASP A 135 10.45 -1.01 11.95
CA ASP A 135 9.55 -1.38 13.05
C ASP A 135 8.80 -0.20 13.73
N SER A 136 8.65 0.96 13.07
CA SER A 136 7.92 2.08 13.66
C SER A 136 6.39 1.86 13.67
N VAL A 137 5.85 1.58 14.86
CA VAL A 137 4.43 1.81 15.16
C VAL A 137 4.23 3.32 15.26
N GLN A 138 3.38 3.88 14.39
CA GLN A 138 3.15 5.32 14.32
C GLN A 138 1.68 5.60 14.63
N ASN A 139 1.41 6.19 15.78
CA ASN A 139 0.06 6.70 16.06
C ASN A 139 -0.20 7.88 15.11
N LEU A 140 -1.20 7.75 14.23
CA LEU A 140 -1.63 8.87 13.40
C LEU A 140 -2.31 9.91 14.30
N PRO A 141 -2.18 11.21 13.99
CA PRO A 141 -3.01 12.23 14.63
C PRO A 141 -4.49 11.87 14.45
N GLU A 142 -5.29 12.05 15.49
CA GLU A 142 -6.74 11.80 15.47
C GLU A 142 -7.41 12.46 14.25
N GLN A 143 -8.10 11.66 13.42
CA GLN A 143 -8.95 12.18 12.35
C GLN A 143 -10.27 12.67 12.96
N SER A 144 -10.21 13.87 13.51
CA SER A 144 -11.31 14.53 14.24
C SER A 144 -12.44 15.06 13.33
N THR A 145 -12.60 14.52 12.11
CA THR A 145 -13.67 14.90 11.17
C THR A 145 -14.33 13.68 10.51
N SER A 146 -15.65 13.73 10.36
CA SER A 146 -16.45 12.73 9.64
C SER A 146 -16.23 12.85 8.14
N ARG A 147 -16.23 11.72 7.40
CA ARG A 147 -16.06 11.71 5.93
C ARG A 147 -14.79 12.48 5.54
N ALA A 148 -13.66 11.88 5.85
CA ALA A 148 -12.34 12.49 5.78
C ALA A 148 -11.30 11.45 5.37
N ALA A 149 -10.11 11.92 5.01
CA ALA A 149 -8.94 11.07 4.89
C ALA A 149 -7.67 11.78 5.36
N GLN A 150 -6.65 10.99 5.61
CA GLN A 150 -5.26 11.45 5.72
C GLN A 150 -4.43 10.83 4.62
N TYR A 151 -3.56 11.65 4.05
CA TYR A 151 -2.61 11.23 3.04
C TYR A 151 -1.23 11.17 3.67
N LEU A 152 -0.59 10.01 3.56
CA LEU A 152 0.77 9.75 3.99
C LEU A 152 1.62 9.46 2.75
N MET A 153 2.88 9.89 2.77
CA MET A 153 3.82 9.69 1.67
C MET A 153 5.11 9.04 2.19
N ILE A 154 5.54 7.99 1.51
CA ILE A 154 6.89 7.42 1.61
C ILE A 154 7.63 7.88 0.35
N GLU A 155 8.64 8.75 0.51
CA GLU A 155 9.37 9.38 -0.61
C GLU A 155 10.53 8.53 -1.16
N ASP A 156 11.02 7.59 -0.35
CA ASP A 156 12.11 6.68 -0.73
C ASP A 156 11.93 5.33 -0.04
N ALA A 157 11.17 4.44 -0.68
CA ALA A 157 11.01 3.08 -0.19
C ALA A 157 12.21 2.17 -0.54
N SER A 158 13.15 2.65 -1.37
CA SER A 158 14.28 1.85 -1.83
C SER A 158 15.27 1.49 -0.73
N SER A 159 15.23 2.24 0.37
CA SER A 159 16.01 1.99 1.59
C SER A 159 15.50 0.81 2.44
N TYR A 160 14.36 0.22 2.11
CA TYR A 160 13.79 -0.93 2.84
C TYR A 160 13.83 -2.22 1.99
N PHE A 161 13.69 -3.38 2.65
CA PHE A 161 13.62 -4.71 2.04
C PHE A 161 12.29 -5.42 2.34
N GLY A 162 11.99 -6.45 1.54
CA GLY A 162 10.75 -7.20 1.67
C GLY A 162 9.54 -6.43 1.15
N GLU A 163 8.36 -7.02 1.34
CA GLU A 163 7.11 -6.35 0.98
C GLU A 163 6.77 -5.30 2.05
N LEU A 164 6.49 -4.07 1.60
CA LEU A 164 5.92 -3.06 2.49
C LEU A 164 4.52 -3.50 2.89
N GLN A 165 4.28 -3.54 4.21
CA GLN A 165 2.98 -3.84 4.78
C GLN A 165 2.45 -2.63 5.53
N ALA A 166 1.18 -2.33 5.31
CA ALA A 166 0.44 -1.32 6.03
C ALA A 166 -0.71 -1.98 6.79
N SER A 167 -0.78 -1.73 8.09
CA SER A 167 -1.84 -2.20 8.96
C SER A 167 -2.58 -1.01 9.55
N LEU A 168 -3.90 -0.98 9.48
CA LEU A 168 -4.74 0.10 9.98
C LEU A 168 -5.68 -0.44 11.06
N ASN A 169 -5.49 0.00 12.30
CA ASN A 169 -6.45 -0.22 13.39
C ASN A 169 -7.41 0.96 13.47
N TYR A 170 -8.68 0.68 13.76
CA TYR A 170 -9.72 1.70 13.93
C TYR A 170 -10.69 1.34 15.07
N ASN A 171 -11.42 2.33 15.59
CA ASN A 171 -12.20 2.18 16.82
C ASN A 171 -13.67 1.75 16.60
N LEU A 172 -14.36 2.26 15.57
CA LEU A 172 -15.76 1.95 15.28
C LEU A 172 -16.15 2.30 13.84
N GLY A 173 -17.29 1.82 13.34
CA GLY A 173 -17.80 2.23 12.04
C GLY A 173 -17.09 1.54 10.88
N SER A 174 -16.76 2.28 9.83
CA SER A 174 -16.05 1.76 8.67
C SER A 174 -14.75 2.51 8.41
N ALA A 175 -13.78 1.81 7.85
CA ALA A 175 -12.47 2.33 7.51
C ALA A 175 -12.06 1.85 6.12
N GLY A 176 -11.21 2.64 5.46
CA GLY A 176 -10.54 2.24 4.24
C GLY A 176 -9.05 2.55 4.30
N LEU A 177 -8.25 1.60 3.83
CA LEU A 177 -6.81 1.76 3.65
C LEU A 177 -6.53 1.61 2.15
N GLY A 178 -5.93 2.64 1.56
CA GLY A 178 -5.51 2.64 0.17
C GLY A 178 -4.01 2.79 0.07
N VAL A 179 -3.39 2.09 -0.89
CA VAL A 179 -1.97 2.21 -1.23
C VAL A 179 -1.85 2.41 -2.73
N LEU A 180 -1.06 3.40 -3.12
CA LEU A 180 -0.62 3.63 -4.49
C LEU A 180 0.92 3.66 -4.51
N ALA A 181 1.53 2.57 -4.96
CA ALA A 181 2.98 2.44 -5.07
C ALA A 181 3.43 2.77 -6.49
N TYR A 182 4.48 3.57 -6.61
CA TYR A 182 5.10 3.97 -7.87
C TYR A 182 6.35 3.12 -8.03
N ASN A 183 6.36 2.25 -9.04
CA ASN A 183 7.43 1.27 -9.20
C ASN A 183 8.56 1.85 -10.06
N ASP A 184 9.79 1.43 -9.81
CA ASP A 184 11.02 1.86 -10.52
C ASP A 184 11.01 1.57 -12.05
N ASN A 185 10.11 0.71 -12.48
CA ASN A 185 9.89 0.35 -13.88
C ASN A 185 8.83 1.22 -14.59
N GLY A 186 8.33 2.27 -13.94
CA GLY A 186 7.31 3.18 -14.46
C GLY A 186 5.87 2.65 -14.42
N THR A 187 5.62 1.52 -13.74
CA THR A 187 4.27 1.02 -13.43
C THR A 187 3.81 1.51 -12.06
N PHE A 188 2.54 1.27 -11.74
CA PHE A 188 2.01 1.53 -10.41
C PHE A 188 1.21 0.34 -9.89
N THR A 189 1.10 0.25 -8.57
CA THR A 189 0.30 -0.75 -7.86
C THR A 189 -0.75 -0.04 -7.00
N GLU A 190 -2.03 -0.24 -7.31
CA GLU A 190 -3.16 0.19 -6.47
C GLU A 190 -3.66 -0.99 -5.64
N ILE A 191 -3.74 -0.82 -4.32
CA ILE A 191 -4.39 -1.77 -3.42
C ILE A 191 -5.32 -1.01 -2.48
N ILE A 192 -6.54 -1.50 -2.33
CA ILE A 192 -7.55 -0.90 -1.45
C ILE A 192 -8.23 -2.01 -0.67
N GLU A 193 -8.17 -1.88 0.65
CA GLU A 193 -8.86 -2.75 1.60
C GLU A 193 -9.73 -1.93 2.54
N THR A 194 -10.91 -2.45 2.85
CA THR A 194 -11.92 -1.74 3.68
C THR A 194 -12.45 -2.66 4.76
N GLY A 195 -12.84 -2.09 5.90
CA GLY A 195 -13.36 -2.83 7.04
C GLY A 195 -14.58 -2.14 7.65
N SER A 196 -15.40 -2.92 8.36
CA SER A 196 -16.56 -2.43 9.12
C SER A 196 -16.64 -3.13 10.48
N SER A 197 -16.92 -2.37 11.55
CA SER A 197 -16.88 -2.82 12.94
C SER A 197 -18.04 -3.75 13.35
N VAL A 198 -18.70 -4.40 12.40
CA VAL A 198 -19.93 -5.15 12.68
C VAL A 198 -19.62 -6.52 13.30
N ASN A 199 -18.45 -7.13 13.02
CA ASN A 199 -18.04 -8.44 13.60
C ASN A 199 -16.51 -8.72 13.62
N ASP A 200 -15.65 -7.79 13.20
CA ASP A 200 -14.22 -8.06 12.96
C ASP A 200 -13.28 -7.56 14.07
N VAL A 201 -12.04 -8.09 14.06
CA VAL A 201 -10.89 -7.32 14.56
C VAL A 201 -10.83 -6.05 13.71
N ASN A 202 -10.98 -4.87 14.30
CA ASN A 202 -10.93 -3.59 13.58
C ASN A 202 -9.52 -3.30 13.05
N LEU A 203 -9.09 -4.09 12.07
CA LEU A 203 -7.74 -4.16 11.57
C LEU A 203 -7.75 -4.53 10.09
N ILE A 204 -7.39 -3.56 9.27
CA ILE A 204 -7.15 -3.75 7.84
C ILE A 204 -5.66 -3.99 7.63
N ARG A 205 -5.28 -4.93 6.76
CA ARG A 205 -3.88 -5.18 6.38
C ARG A 205 -3.73 -5.19 4.87
N ILE A 206 -2.73 -4.49 4.37
CA ILE A 206 -2.31 -4.51 2.98
C ILE A 206 -0.86 -4.99 2.94
N SER A 207 -0.57 -5.94 2.07
CA SER A 207 0.78 -6.19 1.57
C SER A 207 0.86 -5.70 0.14
N THR A 208 1.90 -4.94 -0.17
CA THR A 208 2.06 -4.33 -1.49
C THR A 208 2.32 -5.33 -2.61
N GLY A 209 2.80 -6.53 -2.28
CA GLY A 209 3.20 -7.55 -3.26
C GLY A 209 4.40 -7.11 -4.12
N VAL A 210 5.01 -5.97 -3.80
CA VAL A 210 6.19 -5.41 -4.47
C VAL A 210 7.28 -5.26 -3.42
N GLN A 211 8.50 -5.66 -3.77
CA GLN A 211 9.65 -5.45 -2.88
C GLN A 211 9.91 -3.95 -2.75
N ALA A 212 10.16 -3.48 -1.54
CA ALA A 212 10.33 -2.06 -1.24
C ALA A 212 11.43 -1.38 -2.10
N GLN A 213 12.51 -2.11 -2.42
CA GLN A 213 13.57 -1.69 -3.36
C GLN A 213 13.09 -1.34 -4.78
N HIS A 214 11.94 -1.85 -5.20
CA HIS A 214 11.33 -1.57 -6.51
C HIS A 214 10.25 -0.50 -6.45
N ILE A 215 10.08 0.15 -5.30
CA ILE A 215 9.13 1.23 -5.09
C ILE A 215 9.91 2.53 -4.94
N GLU A 216 9.71 3.47 -5.86
CA GLU A 216 10.30 4.81 -5.78
C GLU A 216 9.63 5.62 -4.68
N LYS A 217 8.29 5.69 -4.71
CA LYS A 217 7.47 6.36 -3.72
C LYS A 217 6.14 5.65 -3.52
N MET A 218 5.48 5.89 -2.40
CA MET A 218 4.20 5.25 -2.08
C MET A 218 3.26 6.15 -1.30
N SER A 219 2.09 6.42 -1.88
CA SER A 219 0.99 7.15 -1.23
C SER A 219 0.15 6.17 -0.44
N ILE A 220 -0.15 6.51 0.81
CA ILE A 220 -1.02 5.74 1.69
C ILE A 220 -2.19 6.63 2.11
N ILE A 221 -3.39 6.10 1.97
CA ILE A 221 -4.64 6.79 2.26
C ILE A 221 -5.32 6.07 3.41
N VAL A 222 -5.53 6.81 4.50
CA VAL A 222 -6.36 6.36 5.62
C VAL A 222 -7.68 7.11 5.55
N ALA A 223 -8.73 6.42 5.12
CA ALA A 223 -10.04 7.00 4.85
C ALA A 223 -11.06 6.66 5.95
N ASN A 224 -11.77 7.68 6.42
CA ASN A 224 -12.95 7.61 7.25
C ASN A 224 -14.22 7.79 6.40
N PRO A 225 -14.83 6.72 5.85
CA PRO A 225 -16.09 6.82 5.12
C PRO A 225 -17.32 7.08 6.03
N SER A 226 -17.18 6.95 7.35
CA SER A 226 -18.29 7.12 8.30
C SER A 226 -18.70 8.58 8.48
N ASN A 227 -19.93 8.81 8.94
CA ASN A 227 -20.48 10.13 9.23
C ASN A 227 -20.15 10.65 10.65
N PHE A 228 -19.16 10.05 11.31
CA PHE A 228 -18.67 10.45 12.63
C PHE A 228 -17.14 10.36 12.67
N ASN A 229 -16.56 11.01 13.67
CA ASN A 229 -15.12 11.02 13.89
C ASN A 229 -14.62 9.65 14.34
N GLN A 230 -13.43 9.27 13.90
CA GLN A 230 -12.81 7.99 14.21
C GLN A 230 -11.33 8.15 14.51
N ASP A 231 -10.83 7.27 15.38
CA ASP A 231 -9.40 7.16 15.67
C ASP A 231 -8.80 6.08 14.78
N PHE A 232 -7.62 6.38 14.25
CA PHE A 232 -6.86 5.46 13.42
C PHE A 232 -5.44 5.31 13.95
N THR A 233 -4.95 4.08 13.97
CA THR A 233 -3.53 3.79 14.21
C THR A 233 -3.00 3.02 13.02
N ILE A 234 -2.04 3.61 12.29
CA ILE A 234 -1.36 2.92 11.20
C ILE A 234 -0.03 2.34 11.69
N THR A 235 0.24 1.11 11.31
CA THR A 235 1.56 0.51 11.47
C THR A 235 2.09 0.23 10.08
N LEU A 236 3.23 0.84 9.76
CA LEU A 236 4.02 0.50 8.59
C LEU A 236 5.13 -0.44 9.03
N SER A 237 5.22 -1.58 8.38
CA SER A 237 6.29 -2.54 8.64
C SER A 237 6.96 -2.91 7.32
N ALA A 238 8.28 -2.82 7.33
CA ALA A 238 9.17 -3.27 6.29
C ALA A 238 10.27 -4.11 6.94
N ARG A 239 10.89 -5.01 6.20
CA ARG A 239 12.09 -5.71 6.67
C ARG A 239 13.28 -4.83 6.33
N GLU A 240 14.21 -4.56 7.23
CA GLU A 240 15.44 -3.86 6.83
C GLU A 240 16.26 -4.72 5.86
N LEU A 241 16.94 -4.09 4.90
CA LEU A 241 17.99 -4.75 4.14
C LEU A 241 19.01 -5.32 5.13
N PRO A 242 19.54 -6.53 4.88
CA PRO A 242 20.60 -7.03 5.73
C PRO A 242 21.85 -6.18 5.52
N ASP A 243 22.40 -5.57 6.57
CA ASP A 243 23.64 -4.78 6.43
C ASP A 243 24.91 -5.63 6.33
N ILE A 244 24.80 -6.93 6.64
CA ILE A 244 25.92 -7.85 6.69
C ILE A 244 25.58 -9.21 6.10
N VAL A 245 26.61 -9.87 5.56
CA VAL A 245 26.54 -11.28 5.23
C VAL A 245 26.38 -12.07 6.53
N THR A 246 25.31 -12.85 6.66
CA THR A 246 25.07 -13.73 7.83
C THR A 246 24.48 -15.05 7.38
N VAL A 247 25.03 -16.17 7.85
CA VAL A 247 24.38 -17.49 7.75
C VAL A 247 23.72 -17.81 9.09
N PHE A 248 22.44 -18.15 9.05
CA PHE A 248 21.67 -18.47 10.26
C PHE A 248 21.60 -20.00 10.47
N PRO A 249 21.30 -20.47 11.69
CA PRO A 249 21.14 -21.89 11.96
C PRO A 249 20.10 -22.52 11.04
N ASN A 250 20.42 -23.73 10.54
CA ASN A 250 19.51 -24.45 9.68
C ASN A 250 18.32 -25.00 10.47
N TYR A 251 17.15 -25.12 9.84
CA TYR A 251 15.94 -25.61 10.48
C TYR A 251 15.14 -26.56 9.55
N PRO A 252 14.64 -27.71 10.07
CA PRO A 252 14.91 -28.24 11.40
C PRO A 252 16.37 -28.70 11.57
N ASN A 253 16.87 -28.72 12.81
CA ASN A 253 18.15 -29.34 13.18
C ASN A 253 17.99 -29.96 14.58
N PRO A 254 18.01 -31.30 14.73
CA PRO A 254 18.27 -32.30 13.70
C PRO A 254 17.18 -32.39 12.62
N PHE A 255 17.53 -32.92 11.45
CA PHE A 255 16.58 -33.14 10.34
C PHE A 255 16.62 -34.59 9.84
N SER A 256 15.55 -35.04 9.17
CA SER A 256 15.42 -36.43 8.70
C SER A 256 15.54 -36.62 7.19
N ARG A 257 15.10 -35.64 6.40
CA ARG A 257 15.21 -35.64 4.93
C ARG A 257 15.76 -34.32 4.44
N THR A 258 15.06 -33.24 4.75
CA THR A 258 15.40 -31.90 4.30
C THR A 258 15.57 -30.93 5.46
N THR A 259 16.41 -29.92 5.29
CA THR A 259 16.57 -28.78 6.19
C THR A 259 16.73 -27.50 5.36
N THR A 260 16.34 -26.36 5.91
CA THR A 260 16.50 -25.05 5.28
C THR A 260 17.70 -24.35 5.89
N ILE A 261 18.56 -23.79 5.05
CA ILE A 261 19.73 -23.00 5.42
C ILE A 261 19.45 -21.53 5.09
N PRO A 262 18.92 -20.75 6.04
CA PRO A 262 18.74 -19.30 5.91
C PRO A 262 20.06 -18.53 5.87
N PHE A 263 20.18 -17.52 5.00
CA PHE A 263 21.27 -16.54 5.03
C PHE A 263 20.86 -15.17 4.47
N SER A 264 21.70 -14.16 4.67
CA SER A 264 21.52 -12.80 4.18
C SER A 264 22.72 -12.28 3.38
N ILE A 265 22.44 -11.41 2.40
CA ILE A 265 23.43 -10.77 1.51
C ILE A 265 23.13 -9.26 1.44
N PRO A 266 24.10 -8.37 1.78
CA PRO A 266 23.86 -6.93 1.85
C PRO A 266 23.90 -6.19 0.51
N ASP A 267 24.63 -6.72 -0.47
CA ASP A 267 24.85 -6.11 -1.78
C ASP A 267 24.99 -7.20 -2.84
N PRO A 268 24.75 -6.89 -4.13
CA PRO A 268 24.99 -7.83 -5.23
C PRO A 268 26.42 -8.39 -5.21
N MET A 269 26.55 -9.70 -4.96
CA MET A 269 27.87 -10.33 -4.80
C MET A 269 27.89 -11.82 -5.20
N PRO A 270 29.06 -12.38 -5.56
CA PRO A 270 29.19 -13.81 -5.80
C PRO A 270 29.02 -14.59 -4.49
N VAL A 271 28.12 -15.57 -4.51
CA VAL A 271 27.76 -16.42 -3.37
C VAL A 271 27.98 -17.89 -3.73
N ARG A 272 28.61 -18.63 -2.83
CA ARG A 272 28.76 -20.08 -2.91
C ARG A 272 28.37 -20.74 -1.59
N LEU A 273 27.36 -21.61 -1.63
CA LEU A 273 26.89 -22.38 -0.48
C LEU A 273 27.15 -23.86 -0.74
N ASP A 274 28.15 -24.42 -0.06
CA ASP A 274 28.54 -25.82 -0.18
C ASP A 274 28.28 -26.57 1.12
N VAL A 275 27.96 -27.85 1.02
CA VAL A 275 27.85 -28.79 2.13
C VAL A 275 29.00 -29.78 2.11
N TYR A 276 29.62 -29.99 3.26
CA TYR A 276 30.77 -30.87 3.48
C TYR A 276 30.44 -31.97 4.48
N ASP A 277 31.07 -33.13 4.31
CA ASP A 277 31.17 -34.14 5.35
C ASP A 277 32.29 -33.85 6.36
N LEU A 278 32.42 -34.68 7.40
CA LEU A 278 33.47 -34.55 8.42
C LEU A 278 34.90 -34.77 7.89
N GLN A 279 35.05 -35.35 6.70
CA GLN A 279 36.34 -35.51 6.03
C GLN A 279 36.70 -34.28 5.16
N GLY A 280 35.82 -33.26 5.11
CA GLY A 280 36.02 -32.05 4.31
C GLY A 280 35.73 -32.26 2.82
N ARG A 281 35.03 -33.34 2.44
CA ARG A 281 34.60 -33.56 1.06
C ARG A 281 33.28 -32.83 0.82
N ILE A 282 33.18 -32.12 -0.31
CA ILE A 282 31.93 -31.51 -0.73
C ILE A 282 30.96 -32.63 -1.11
N VAL A 283 29.81 -32.69 -0.43
CA VAL A 283 28.73 -33.65 -0.72
C VAL A 283 27.60 -33.00 -1.52
N SER A 284 27.47 -31.67 -1.49
CA SER A 284 26.54 -30.91 -2.33
C SER A 284 26.98 -29.45 -2.48
N SER A 285 26.71 -28.86 -3.64
CA SER A 285 26.84 -27.42 -3.88
C SER A 285 25.44 -26.88 -4.17
N LEU A 286 24.90 -26.09 -3.24
CA LEU A 286 23.51 -25.64 -3.27
C LEU A 286 23.35 -24.34 -4.06
N ILE A 287 24.35 -23.46 -3.98
CA ILE A 287 24.41 -22.20 -4.71
C ILE A 287 25.83 -21.99 -5.21
N ASN A 288 25.95 -21.49 -6.45
CA ASN A 288 27.19 -20.99 -7.02
C ASN A 288 26.86 -19.93 -8.09
N SER A 289 26.42 -18.75 -7.66
CA SER A 289 25.97 -17.66 -8.53
C SER A 289 26.16 -16.30 -7.87
N THR A 290 26.05 -15.23 -8.65
CA THR A 290 25.84 -13.88 -8.10
C THR A 290 24.40 -13.78 -7.62
N LEU A 291 24.20 -13.30 -6.39
CA LEU A 291 22.90 -13.02 -5.80
C LEU A 291 22.77 -11.52 -5.54
N ASN A 292 21.57 -10.98 -5.65
CA ASN A 292 21.25 -9.62 -5.22
C ASN A 292 21.17 -9.55 -3.68
N GLU A 293 21.07 -8.35 -3.14
CA GLU A 293 20.78 -8.09 -1.75
C GLU A 293 19.48 -8.76 -1.30
N GLY A 294 19.46 -9.27 -0.06
CA GLY A 294 18.27 -9.87 0.54
C GLY A 294 18.52 -11.09 1.41
N PHE A 295 17.42 -11.74 1.77
CA PHE A 295 17.39 -12.97 2.57
C PHE A 295 17.03 -14.17 1.71
N TYR A 296 17.73 -15.28 1.92
CA TYR A 296 17.61 -16.49 1.13
C TYR A 296 17.37 -17.71 2.03
N ASP A 297 16.42 -18.55 1.65
CA ASP A 297 16.14 -19.84 2.28
C ASP A 297 16.47 -20.96 1.28
N VAL A 298 17.54 -21.73 1.56
CA VAL A 298 17.97 -22.81 0.67
C VAL A 298 17.71 -24.16 1.29
N THR A 299 16.91 -24.98 0.62
CA THR A 299 16.66 -26.36 1.04
C THR A 299 17.84 -27.26 0.69
N PHE A 300 18.34 -27.98 1.69
CA PHE A 300 19.26 -29.09 1.52
C PHE A 300 18.52 -30.43 1.65
N ASP A 301 18.68 -31.32 0.68
CA ASP A 301 18.17 -32.69 0.72
C ASP A 301 19.30 -33.69 1.08
N GLY A 302 19.16 -34.32 2.25
CA GLY A 302 20.05 -35.36 2.77
C GLY A 302 19.60 -36.79 2.51
N ASN A 303 18.56 -37.03 1.72
CA ASN A 303 17.97 -38.36 1.50
C ASN A 303 19.01 -39.43 1.08
N GLN A 304 19.99 -39.07 0.26
CA GLN A 304 21.03 -39.97 -0.24
C GLN A 304 22.27 -40.08 0.66
N LEU A 305 22.26 -39.38 1.80
CA LEU A 305 23.39 -39.32 2.72
C LEU A 305 23.16 -40.21 3.96
N ALA A 306 24.23 -40.61 4.63
CA ALA A 306 24.16 -41.36 5.87
C ALA A 306 23.81 -40.43 7.05
N SER A 307 23.17 -40.96 8.10
CA SER A 307 23.00 -40.22 9.36
C SER A 307 24.36 -39.76 9.87
N GLY A 308 24.46 -38.50 10.31
CA GLY A 308 25.74 -37.93 10.70
C GLY A 308 25.75 -36.40 10.72
N ILE A 309 26.92 -35.86 11.05
CA ILE A 309 27.17 -34.41 11.08
C ILE A 309 27.66 -33.97 9.71
N TYR A 310 27.08 -32.88 9.22
CA TYR A 310 27.50 -32.19 8.01
C TYR A 310 27.75 -30.71 8.33
N ILE A 311 28.57 -30.05 7.51
CA ILE A 311 28.93 -28.64 7.66
C ILE A 311 28.52 -27.92 6.39
N TYR A 312 27.67 -26.90 6.51
CA TYR A 312 27.45 -25.98 5.40
C TYR A 312 28.39 -24.79 5.53
N VAL A 313 28.90 -24.29 4.39
CA VAL A 313 29.80 -23.14 4.31
C VAL A 313 29.28 -22.19 3.26
N LEU A 314 28.92 -20.99 3.69
CA LEU A 314 28.60 -19.84 2.85
C LEU A 314 29.87 -19.04 2.62
N LYS A 315 30.29 -18.95 1.36
CA LYS A 315 31.42 -18.12 0.92
C LYS A 315 30.87 -16.97 0.07
N THR A 316 31.25 -15.76 0.43
CA THR A 316 31.10 -14.56 -0.37
C THR A 316 32.48 -13.94 -0.57
N GLY A 317 32.67 -13.06 -1.56
CA GLY A 317 33.98 -12.60 -2.03
C GLY A 317 35.08 -12.47 -0.94
N SER A 318 34.79 -11.77 0.16
CA SER A 318 35.72 -11.56 1.29
C SER A 318 35.37 -12.32 2.58
N THR A 319 34.20 -12.97 2.67
CA THR A 319 33.68 -13.53 3.93
C THR A 319 33.37 -15.02 3.78
N SER A 320 33.67 -15.81 4.81
CA SER A 320 33.26 -17.22 4.89
C SER A 320 32.60 -17.46 6.23
N GLN A 321 31.35 -17.93 6.22
CA GLN A 321 30.63 -18.36 7.42
C GLN A 321 30.18 -19.81 7.27
N SER A 322 29.98 -20.50 8.39
CA SER A 322 29.65 -21.92 8.39
C SER A 322 28.80 -22.30 9.58
N GLY A 323 28.02 -23.37 9.42
CA GLY A 323 27.31 -23.99 10.54
C GLY A 323 27.22 -25.50 10.39
N LYS A 324 26.80 -26.15 11.47
CA LYS A 324 26.74 -27.62 11.59
C LYS A 324 25.29 -28.08 11.59
N MET A 325 25.03 -29.17 10.91
CA MET A 325 23.73 -29.82 10.87
C MET A 325 23.82 -31.31 11.16
N LEU A 326 22.81 -31.84 11.82
CA LEU A 326 22.70 -33.26 12.19
C LEU A 326 21.57 -33.93 11.41
N LEU A 327 21.92 -34.89 10.55
CA LEU A 327 20.98 -35.75 9.84
C LEU A 327 20.69 -37.01 10.66
N ILE A 328 19.42 -37.28 10.95
CA ILE A 328 18.94 -38.47 11.66
C ILE A 328 17.88 -39.18 10.81
N LYS A 329 18.20 -40.38 10.33
CA LYS A 329 17.25 -41.31 9.73
C LYS A 329 16.62 -42.23 10.78
#